data_AF-A0A1Y1MMZ3-F1
#
_entry.id   AF-A0A1Y1MMZ3-F1
#
_cell.length_a   1.000
_cell.length_b   1.000
_cell.length_c   1.000
_cell.angle_alpha   90.00
_cell.angle_beta   90.00
_cell.angle_gamma   90.00
#
_symmetry.space_group_name_H-M   'P 1'
#
loop_
_entity.id
_entity.type
_entity.pdbx_description
1 polymer ?
#
loop_
_entity_poly.entity_id
_entity_poly.type
_entity_poly.pdbx_seq_one_letter_code
_entity_poly.pdbx_strand_id
1 'polypeptide(L)'
;VRQWRASLPPSLRDDTNFTPQTCYLRAYMNEVLFSILRPLPPQTEIEPGWTVKALQLSFCQIDIDNMERFVKVYTLRDYACINIAGSYNSILVLVYHLADPCVHHLFAKAAYLIGETGGDFPMCRYILQAIKAIAWQAKTSLPQMAKRYFENLDGARNSFRDISFALPEETGKRMFAGGPRPRFKG
;
A
#
# COMPACT_ATOMS: atom_id res chain seq x y z
N VAL A 1 10.54 12.21 17.03
CA VAL A 1 10.04 10.83 16.71
C VAL A 1 11.14 9.80 16.54
N ARG A 2 12.28 10.14 15.91
CA ARG A 2 13.44 9.23 15.79
C ARG A 2 13.93 8.69 17.14
N GLN A 3 13.99 9.56 18.16
CA GLN A 3 14.31 9.19 19.55
C GLN A 3 13.28 8.21 20.13
N TRP A 4 11.99 8.46 19.92
CA TRP A 4 10.93 7.55 20.37
C TRP A 4 11.06 6.16 19.72
N ARG A 5 11.26 6.08 18.39
CA ARG A 5 11.53 4.80 17.71
C ARG A 5 12.75 4.09 18.33
N ALA A 6 13.82 4.83 18.60
CA ALA A 6 15.03 4.27 19.19
C ALA A 6 14.80 3.73 20.62
N SER A 7 13.83 4.28 21.35
CA SER A 7 13.42 3.81 22.68
C SER A 7 12.56 2.54 22.68
N LEU A 8 12.05 2.10 21.51
CA LEU A 8 11.29 0.87 21.43
C LEU A 8 12.18 -0.35 21.72
N PRO A 9 11.65 -1.37 22.43
CA PRO A 9 12.33 -2.65 22.58
C PRO A 9 12.78 -3.23 21.23
N PRO A 10 13.97 -3.86 21.13
CA PRO A 10 14.46 -4.41 19.86
C PRO A 10 13.50 -5.40 19.19
N SER A 11 12.68 -6.11 19.96
CA SER A 11 11.65 -7.02 19.45
C SER A 11 10.53 -6.31 18.66
N LEU A 12 10.35 -5.01 18.86
CA LEU A 12 9.32 -4.19 18.18
C LEU A 12 9.89 -3.36 17.02
N ARG A 13 11.18 -3.48 16.70
CA ARG A 13 11.81 -2.69 15.63
C ARG A 13 12.06 -3.58 14.41
N ASP A 14 11.72 -3.05 13.25
CA ASP A 14 11.90 -3.68 11.94
C ASP A 14 13.37 -3.94 11.57
N ASP A 15 14.28 -3.10 12.08
CA ASP A 15 15.72 -3.25 11.84
C ASP A 15 16.35 -4.42 12.60
N THR A 16 15.85 -4.75 13.81
CA THR A 16 16.37 -5.84 14.64
C THR A 16 15.50 -7.10 14.63
N ASN A 17 14.20 -6.98 14.47
CA ASN A 17 13.27 -8.10 14.39
C ASN A 17 12.37 -7.93 13.16
N PHE A 18 12.82 -8.40 12.00
CA PHE A 18 12.10 -8.25 10.75
C PHE A 18 10.95 -9.26 10.66
N THR A 19 9.72 -8.78 10.88
CA THR A 19 8.48 -9.56 10.85
C THR A 19 7.40 -8.74 10.15
N PRO A 20 6.30 -9.35 9.66
CA PRO A 20 5.20 -8.57 9.08
C PRO A 20 4.66 -7.49 10.02
N GLN A 21 4.53 -7.78 11.31
CA GLN A 21 3.98 -6.87 12.31
C GLN A 21 4.93 -5.70 12.62
N THR A 22 6.23 -5.95 12.70
CA THR A 22 7.22 -4.88 12.91
C THR A 22 7.37 -3.99 11.68
N CYS A 23 7.30 -4.56 10.47
CA CYS A 23 7.22 -3.79 9.23
C CYS A 23 5.95 -2.93 9.16
N TYR A 24 4.80 -3.50 9.52
CA TYR A 24 3.54 -2.77 9.55
C TYR A 24 3.54 -1.64 10.58
N LEU A 25 4.05 -1.90 11.79
CA LEU A 25 4.25 -0.86 12.81
C LEU A 25 5.12 0.27 12.27
N ARG A 26 6.23 -0.06 11.58
CA ARG A 26 7.12 0.94 10.99
C ARG A 26 6.42 1.79 9.93
N ALA A 27 5.70 1.16 9.00
CA ALA A 27 4.96 1.86 7.95
C ALA A 27 3.87 2.77 8.55
N TYR A 28 3.15 2.29 9.55
CA TYR A 28 2.11 3.07 10.23
C TYR A 28 2.68 4.26 11.02
N MET A 29 3.83 4.09 11.68
CA MET A 29 4.54 5.20 12.30
C MET A 29 4.89 6.28 11.26
N ASN A 30 5.39 5.88 10.09
CA ASN A 30 5.72 6.82 9.03
C ASN A 30 4.47 7.47 8.43
N GLU A 31 3.35 6.77 8.32
CA GLU A 31 2.05 7.31 7.88
C GLU A 31 1.56 8.46 8.77
N VAL A 32 1.64 8.27 10.08
CA VAL A 32 1.31 9.33 11.06
C VAL A 32 2.20 10.55 10.84
N LEU A 33 3.50 10.34 10.61
CA LEU A 33 4.44 11.42 10.34
C LEU A 33 4.14 12.12 9.02
N PHE A 34 3.84 11.38 7.96
CA PHE A 34 3.44 11.98 6.69
C PHE A 34 2.21 12.86 6.88
N SER A 35 1.21 12.39 7.62
CA SER A 35 -0.02 13.14 7.89
C SER A 35 0.24 14.43 8.68
N ILE A 36 1.11 14.39 9.69
CA ILE A 36 1.50 15.57 10.48
C ILE A 36 2.31 16.56 9.65
N LEU A 37 3.22 16.07 8.80
CA LEU A 37 4.17 16.89 8.04
C LEU A 37 3.58 17.45 6.74
N ARG A 38 2.60 16.77 6.13
CA ARG A 38 1.98 17.13 4.84
C ARG A 38 1.47 18.58 4.74
N PRO A 39 0.82 19.18 5.77
CA PRO A 39 0.35 20.56 5.66
C PRO A 39 1.47 21.61 5.76
N LEU A 40 2.70 21.21 6.14
CA LEU A 40 3.81 22.14 6.36
C LEU A 40 4.59 22.42 5.06
N PRO A 41 5.13 23.64 4.87
CA PRO A 41 5.99 23.93 3.73
C PRO A 41 7.23 23.01 3.68
N PRO A 42 7.67 22.54 2.50
CA PRO A 42 8.77 21.57 2.37
C PRO A 42 10.11 21.99 3.00
N GLN A 43 10.36 23.30 3.08
CA GLN A 43 11.60 23.88 3.64
C GLN A 43 11.51 24.20 5.13
N THR A 44 10.36 23.95 5.77
CA THR A 44 10.20 24.15 7.20
C THR A 44 11.16 23.22 7.93
N GLU A 45 12.01 23.79 8.78
CA GLU A 45 12.93 23.03 9.62
C GLU A 45 12.19 22.48 10.84
N ILE A 46 12.29 21.17 11.06
CA ILE A 46 11.63 20.46 12.17
C ILE A 46 12.64 20.14 13.27
N GLU A 47 13.86 19.81 12.89
CA GLU A 47 15.02 19.58 13.75
C GLU A 47 16.24 20.23 13.06
N PRO A 48 17.29 20.64 13.80
CA PRO A 48 18.49 21.22 13.19
C PRO A 48 19.03 20.39 12.01
N GLY A 49 19.07 20.97 10.81
CA GLY A 49 19.50 20.32 9.57
C GLY A 49 18.48 19.40 8.90
N TRP A 50 17.24 19.33 9.40
CA TRP A 50 16.19 18.46 8.89
C TRP A 50 14.93 19.26 8.54
N THR A 51 14.72 19.44 7.23
CA THR A 51 13.49 20.01 6.69
C THR A 51 12.37 18.97 6.60
N VAL A 52 11.13 19.43 6.49
CA VAL A 52 9.95 18.59 6.19
C VAL A 52 10.23 17.68 5.00
N LYS A 53 10.74 18.22 3.89
CA LYS A 53 11.08 17.44 2.69
C LYS A 53 12.13 16.38 3.01
N ALA A 54 13.21 16.74 3.70
CA ALA A 54 14.28 15.81 4.02
C ALA A 54 13.78 14.64 4.88
N LEU A 55 12.94 14.92 5.87
CA LEU A 55 12.32 13.91 6.71
C LEU A 55 11.37 13.01 5.92
N GLN A 56 10.49 13.60 5.12
CA GLN A 56 9.56 12.87 4.27
C GLN A 56 10.28 11.92 3.30
N LEU A 57 11.31 12.40 2.60
CA LEU A 57 12.10 11.57 1.70
C LEU A 57 12.84 10.45 2.45
N SER A 58 13.36 10.73 3.65
CA SER A 58 13.99 9.71 4.49
C SER A 58 13.00 8.62 4.90
N PHE A 59 11.77 8.97 5.27
CA PHE A 59 10.74 7.98 5.62
C PHE A 59 10.28 7.19 4.40
N CYS A 60 10.11 7.83 3.24
CA CYS A 60 9.80 7.13 1.99
C CYS A 60 10.87 6.11 1.64
N GLN A 61 12.14 6.46 1.81
CA GLN A 61 13.27 5.55 1.57
C GLN A 61 13.18 4.33 2.48
N ILE A 62 12.94 4.55 3.78
CA ILE A 62 12.82 3.46 4.76
C ILE A 62 11.62 2.55 4.44
N ASP A 63 10.46 3.11 4.11
CA ASP A 63 9.29 2.32 3.76
C ASP A 63 9.55 1.48 2.50
N ILE A 64 10.11 2.07 1.45
CA ILE A 64 10.38 1.37 0.20
C ILE A 64 11.44 0.28 0.37
N ASP A 65 12.52 0.54 1.10
CA ASP A 65 13.54 -0.48 1.39
C ASP A 65 12.96 -1.64 2.21
N ASN A 66 12.10 -1.32 3.18
CA ASN A 66 11.40 -2.34 3.95
C ASN A 66 10.46 -3.17 3.09
N MET A 67 9.70 -2.55 2.18
CA MET A 67 8.78 -3.26 1.29
C MET A 67 9.54 -4.10 0.25
N GLU A 68 10.64 -3.59 -0.31
CA GLU A 68 11.53 -4.36 -1.19
C GLU A 68 12.12 -5.58 -0.49
N ARG A 69 12.49 -5.46 0.79
CA ARG A 69 12.91 -6.60 1.59
C ARG A 69 11.73 -7.53 1.89
N PHE A 70 10.57 -6.96 2.19
CA PHE A 70 9.38 -7.70 2.57
C PHE A 70 8.95 -8.69 1.49
N VAL A 71 8.86 -8.24 0.24
CA VAL A 71 8.45 -9.09 -0.90
C VAL A 71 9.43 -10.23 -1.22
N LYS A 72 10.68 -10.13 -0.74
CA LYS A 72 11.70 -11.18 -0.89
C LYS A 72 11.63 -12.22 0.22
N VAL A 73 11.14 -11.85 1.39
CA VAL A 73 11.13 -12.69 2.59
C VAL A 73 9.75 -13.34 2.80
N TYR A 74 8.68 -12.63 2.48
CA TYR A 74 7.31 -13.05 2.73
C TYR A 74 6.50 -13.12 1.43
N THR A 75 5.58 -14.08 1.38
CA THR A 75 4.67 -14.22 0.25
C THR A 75 3.64 -13.09 0.25
N LEU A 76 3.55 -12.37 -0.87
CA LEU A 76 2.59 -11.28 -1.05
C LEU A 76 1.13 -11.73 -0.84
N ARG A 77 0.80 -12.98 -1.17
CA ARG A 77 -0.54 -13.55 -0.97
C ARG A 77 -1.09 -13.35 0.45
N ASP A 78 -0.25 -13.52 1.47
CA ASP A 78 -0.69 -13.50 2.87
C ASP A 78 -0.59 -12.11 3.50
N TYR A 79 0.20 -11.21 2.90
CA TYR A 79 0.57 -9.93 3.51
C TYR A 79 0.58 -8.74 2.54
N ALA A 80 -0.14 -8.82 1.43
CA ALA A 80 -0.18 -7.77 0.41
C ALA A 80 -0.57 -6.39 0.95
N CYS A 81 -1.51 -6.32 1.90
CA CYS A 81 -1.90 -5.04 2.52
C CYS A 81 -0.73 -4.35 3.23
N ILE A 82 0.18 -5.12 3.82
CA ILE A 82 1.39 -4.58 4.47
C ILE A 82 2.33 -4.02 3.41
N ASN A 83 2.53 -4.75 2.31
CA ASN A 83 3.37 -4.30 1.19
C ASN A 83 2.85 -2.99 0.56
N ILE A 84 1.53 -2.88 0.43
CA ILE A 84 0.88 -1.69 -0.13
C ILE A 84 0.99 -0.51 0.83
N ALA A 85 0.85 -0.68 2.15
CA ALA A 85 0.80 0.44 3.10
C ALA A 85 2.01 1.37 2.98
N GLY A 86 3.24 0.85 3.06
CA GLY A 86 4.45 1.66 2.97
C GLY A 86 4.66 2.30 1.59
N SER A 87 4.42 1.53 0.52
CA SER A 87 4.61 2.01 -0.86
C SER A 87 3.55 3.04 -1.27
N TYR A 88 2.30 2.87 -0.84
CA TYR A 88 1.20 3.82 -1.04
C TYR A 88 1.46 5.16 -0.34
N ASN A 89 1.80 5.13 0.94
CA ASN A 89 2.10 6.33 1.70
C ASN A 89 3.28 7.10 1.10
N SER A 90 4.32 6.36 0.69
CA SER A 90 5.48 6.94 0.02
C SER A 90 5.12 7.58 -1.31
N ILE A 91 4.41 6.88 -2.21
CA ILE A 91 4.13 7.41 -3.55
C ILE A 91 3.25 8.68 -3.51
N LEU A 92 2.35 8.78 -2.52
CA LEU A 92 1.54 9.99 -2.28
C LEU A 92 2.36 11.20 -1.87
N VAL A 93 3.51 11.00 -1.23
CA VAL A 93 4.44 12.08 -0.88
C VAL A 93 5.32 12.42 -2.06
N LEU A 94 5.90 11.40 -2.69
CA LEU A 94 6.89 11.55 -3.75
C LEU A 94 6.30 12.23 -5.00
N VAL A 95 5.00 12.05 -5.29
CA VAL A 95 4.33 12.67 -6.44
C VAL A 95 4.40 14.21 -6.41
N TYR A 96 4.40 14.83 -5.22
CA TYR A 96 4.52 16.28 -5.07
C TYR A 96 5.97 16.79 -5.18
N HIS A 97 6.94 15.88 -5.26
CA HIS A 97 8.36 16.20 -5.39
C HIS A 97 8.97 15.76 -6.72
N LEU A 98 8.15 15.42 -7.72
CA LEU A 98 8.63 14.96 -9.03
C LEU A 98 9.41 16.00 -9.84
N ALA A 99 9.31 17.29 -9.51
CA ALA A 99 10.17 18.32 -10.08
C ALA A 99 11.66 18.13 -9.71
N ASP A 100 11.93 17.38 -8.62
CA ASP A 100 13.27 17.02 -8.19
C ASP A 100 13.69 15.65 -8.74
N PRO A 101 14.70 15.59 -9.63
CA PRO A 101 15.18 14.33 -10.21
C PRO A 101 15.68 13.31 -9.17
N CYS A 102 16.13 13.75 -7.98
CA CYS A 102 16.62 12.81 -6.97
C CYS A 102 15.53 11.87 -6.45
N VAL A 103 14.26 12.27 -6.59
CA VAL A 103 13.09 11.52 -6.13
C VAL A 103 12.66 10.45 -7.13
N HIS A 104 13.08 10.55 -8.40
CA HIS A 104 12.54 9.74 -9.50
C HIS A 104 12.74 8.24 -9.30
N HIS A 105 13.94 7.84 -8.83
CA HIS A 105 14.25 6.43 -8.57
C HIS A 105 13.37 5.86 -7.48
N LEU A 106 13.20 6.62 -6.40
CA LEU A 106 12.39 6.21 -5.26
C LEU A 106 10.90 6.13 -5.65
N PHE A 107 10.41 7.10 -6.43
CA PHE A 107 9.05 7.09 -6.97
C PHE A 107 8.80 5.87 -7.87
N ALA A 108 9.76 5.53 -8.74
CA ALA A 108 9.65 4.37 -9.64
C ALA A 108 9.58 3.05 -8.87
N LYS A 109 10.39 2.91 -7.80
CA LYS A 109 10.31 1.75 -6.90
C LYS A 109 8.97 1.65 -6.18
N ALA A 110 8.43 2.77 -5.70
CA ALA A 110 7.10 2.79 -5.08
C ALA A 110 6.02 2.33 -6.07
N ALA A 111 6.05 2.87 -7.30
CA ALA A 111 5.12 2.48 -8.36
C ALA A 111 5.24 1.00 -8.74
N TYR A 112 6.47 0.47 -8.80
CA TYR A 112 6.74 -0.95 -9.00
C TYR A 112 6.09 -1.81 -7.91
N LEU A 113 6.37 -1.53 -6.64
CA LEU A 113 5.86 -2.32 -5.51
C LEU A 113 4.32 -2.35 -5.46
N ILE A 114 3.68 -1.22 -5.75
CA ILE A 114 2.21 -1.14 -5.87
C ILE A 114 1.73 -1.95 -7.08
N GLY A 115 2.38 -1.79 -8.23
CA GLY A 115 2.03 -2.46 -9.49
C GLY A 115 2.12 -3.98 -9.41
N GLU A 116 3.20 -4.51 -8.84
CA GLU A 116 3.38 -5.96 -8.65
C GLU A 116 2.32 -6.55 -7.73
N THR A 117 1.88 -5.79 -6.72
CA THR A 117 0.79 -6.23 -5.84
C THR A 117 -0.58 -6.13 -6.54
N GLY A 118 -0.69 -5.38 -7.64
CA GLY A 118 -1.93 -5.12 -8.36
C GLY A 118 -2.49 -6.30 -9.16
N GLY A 119 -1.71 -7.39 -9.34
CA GLY A 119 -2.23 -8.65 -9.87
C GLY A 119 -3.24 -9.30 -8.91
N ASP A 120 -2.98 -9.22 -7.61
CA ASP A 120 -3.80 -9.80 -6.56
C ASP A 120 -4.86 -8.82 -6.03
N PHE A 121 -4.60 -7.50 -6.13
CA PHE A 121 -5.45 -6.45 -5.58
C PHE A 121 -5.77 -5.38 -6.63
N PRO A 122 -6.99 -5.38 -7.21
CA PRO A 122 -7.42 -4.38 -8.19
C PRO A 122 -7.27 -2.93 -7.72
N MET A 123 -7.33 -2.70 -6.40
CA MET A 123 -7.14 -1.37 -5.78
C MET A 123 -5.81 -0.71 -6.18
N CYS A 124 -4.73 -1.47 -6.35
CA CYS A 124 -3.42 -0.92 -6.73
C CYS A 124 -3.47 -0.16 -8.06
N ARG A 125 -4.32 -0.59 -9.00
CA ARG A 125 -4.49 0.12 -10.29
C ARG A 125 -5.13 1.47 -10.08
N TYR A 126 -6.19 1.55 -9.27
CA TYR A 126 -6.84 2.82 -8.93
C TYR A 126 -5.89 3.76 -8.18
N ILE A 127 -5.04 3.23 -7.31
CA ILE A 127 -3.97 4.01 -6.66
C ILE A 127 -3.06 4.63 -7.73
N LEU A 128 -2.53 3.84 -8.67
CA LEU A 128 -1.64 4.35 -9.71
C LEU A 128 -2.35 5.34 -10.66
N GLN A 129 -3.63 5.13 -10.97
CA GLN A 129 -4.43 6.10 -11.73
C GLN A 129 -4.57 7.42 -10.98
N ALA A 130 -4.85 7.37 -9.67
CA ALA A 130 -4.93 8.56 -8.83
C ALA A 130 -3.59 9.31 -8.78
N ILE A 131 -2.47 8.60 -8.63
CA ILE A 131 -1.12 9.20 -8.66
C ILE A 131 -0.83 9.86 -10.02
N LYS A 132 -1.20 9.23 -11.14
CA LYS A 132 -1.08 9.83 -12.47
C LYS A 132 -1.91 11.11 -12.59
N ALA A 133 -3.13 11.12 -12.06
CA ALA A 133 -3.99 12.30 -12.04
C ALA A 133 -3.40 13.43 -11.18
N ILE A 134 -2.82 13.11 -10.01
CA ILE A 134 -2.15 14.10 -9.15
C ILE A 134 -0.95 14.72 -9.86
N ALA A 135 -0.09 13.91 -10.49
CA ALA A 135 1.06 14.42 -11.26
C ALA A 135 0.60 15.36 -12.39
N TRP A 136 -0.45 14.97 -13.12
CA TRP A 136 -1.04 15.79 -14.17
C TRP A 136 -1.60 17.12 -13.65
N GLN A 137 -2.34 17.10 -12.54
CA GLN A 137 -2.86 18.31 -11.90
C GLN A 137 -1.73 19.23 -11.39
N ALA A 138 -0.65 18.64 -10.88
CA ALA A 138 0.57 19.34 -10.47
C ALA A 138 1.44 19.78 -11.66
N LYS A 139 0.96 19.62 -12.91
CA LYS A 139 1.65 19.96 -14.15
C LYS A 139 3.06 19.36 -14.25
N THR A 140 3.26 18.18 -13.66
CA THR A 140 4.55 17.51 -13.63
C THR A 140 4.46 16.18 -14.39
N SER A 141 5.48 15.90 -15.19
CA SER A 141 5.56 14.64 -15.94
C SER A 141 5.97 13.49 -15.04
N LEU A 142 5.41 12.30 -15.28
CA LEU A 142 5.90 11.08 -14.66
C LEU A 142 7.35 10.81 -15.09
N PRO A 143 8.23 10.38 -14.17
CA PRO A 143 9.60 10.00 -14.51
C PRO A 143 9.62 8.90 -15.57
N GLN A 144 10.55 8.99 -16.53
CA GLN A 144 10.66 8.03 -17.63
C GLN A 144 10.75 6.58 -17.14
N MET A 145 11.53 6.35 -16.07
CA MET A 145 11.71 5.03 -15.44
C MET A 145 10.44 4.44 -14.81
N ALA A 146 9.47 5.29 -14.45
CA ALA A 146 8.23 4.86 -13.82
C ALA A 146 7.10 4.63 -14.83
N LYS A 147 7.19 5.18 -16.05
CA LYS A 147 6.10 5.21 -17.05
C LYS A 147 5.44 3.86 -17.28
N ARG A 148 6.24 2.79 -17.42
CA ARG A 148 5.73 1.42 -17.65
C ARG A 148 4.72 0.94 -16.61
N TYR A 149 4.82 1.42 -15.37
CA TYR A 149 3.91 1.03 -14.29
C TYR A 149 2.57 1.77 -14.35
N PHE A 150 2.47 2.81 -15.17
CA PHE A 150 1.26 3.63 -15.37
C PHE A 150 0.61 3.42 -16.74
N GLU A 151 1.11 2.46 -17.52
CA GLU A 151 0.55 2.05 -18.80
C GLU A 151 -0.57 1.03 -18.58
N ASN A 152 -1.56 1.01 -19.49
CA ASN A 152 -2.64 0.02 -19.52
C ASN A 152 -3.48 -0.12 -18.23
N LEU A 153 -3.47 0.89 -17.35
CA LEU A 153 -4.27 0.89 -16.12
C LEU A 153 -5.79 0.81 -16.40
N ASP A 154 -6.23 1.26 -17.58
CA ASP A 154 -7.64 1.35 -17.98
C ASP A 154 -8.17 0.05 -18.62
N GLY A 155 -7.30 -0.93 -18.92
CA GLY A 155 -7.61 -2.10 -19.75
C GLY A 155 -8.20 -3.31 -19.02
N ALA A 156 -8.25 -3.30 -17.69
CA ALA A 156 -8.82 -4.41 -16.94
C ALA A 156 -10.33 -4.26 -16.84
N ARG A 157 -11.08 -5.05 -17.61
CA ARG A 157 -12.49 -5.33 -17.30
C ARG A 157 -12.55 -5.67 -15.81
N ASN A 158 -13.44 -4.99 -15.08
CA ASN A 158 -13.77 -5.30 -13.69
C ASN A 158 -14.37 -6.70 -13.61
N SER A 159 -13.58 -7.76 -13.81
CA SER A 159 -13.87 -9.01 -13.17
C SER A 159 -13.41 -8.81 -11.73
N PHE A 160 -14.30 -8.25 -10.92
CA PHE A 160 -14.41 -8.81 -9.58
C PHE A 160 -14.64 -10.29 -9.87
N ARG A 161 -13.57 -11.11 -9.84
CA ARG A 161 -13.79 -12.53 -9.60
C ARG A 161 -14.61 -12.49 -8.32
N ASP A 162 -15.84 -12.96 -8.38
CA ASP A 162 -16.58 -13.32 -7.19
C ASP A 162 -15.59 -14.08 -6.33
N ILE A 163 -15.01 -13.40 -5.34
CA ILE A 163 -14.16 -14.03 -4.34
C ILE A 163 -15.19 -14.73 -3.49
N SER A 164 -15.62 -15.86 -4.03
CA SER A 164 -16.48 -16.79 -3.38
C SER A 164 -15.66 -17.30 -2.21
N PHE A 165 -15.84 -16.64 -1.07
CA PHE A 165 -15.73 -17.28 0.23
C PHE A 165 -16.81 -18.37 0.38
N ALA A 166 -17.23 -19.05 -0.70
CA ALA A 166 -17.97 -20.28 -0.57
C ALA A 166 -17.06 -21.23 0.18
N LEU A 167 -17.38 -21.36 1.45
CA LEU A 167 -17.11 -22.55 2.23
C LEU A 167 -17.44 -23.75 1.33
N PRO A 168 -16.63 -24.83 1.38
CA PRO A 168 -17.00 -26.05 0.70
C PRO A 168 -18.44 -26.36 1.06
N GLU A 169 -19.32 -26.55 0.06
CA GLU A 169 -20.71 -26.91 0.34
C GLU A 169 -20.68 -28.10 1.29
N GLU A 170 -21.18 -27.90 2.52
CA GLU A 170 -21.40 -29.02 3.41
C GLU A 170 -22.29 -30.00 2.66
N THR A 171 -21.74 -31.17 2.37
CA THR A 171 -22.43 -32.26 1.70
C THR A 171 -23.44 -32.83 2.70
N GLY A 172 -24.51 -32.07 2.92
CA GLY A 172 -25.47 -32.23 4.00
C GLY A 172 -26.83 -32.66 3.48
N LYS A 173 -26.99 -33.97 3.31
CA LYS A 173 -28.23 -34.77 3.39
C LYS A 173 -29.55 -33.97 3.30
N ARG A 174 -30.29 -34.16 2.19
CA ARG A 174 -31.75 -33.92 2.14
C ARG A 174 -32.44 -34.77 3.22
N MET A 175 -32.73 -34.18 4.38
CA MET A 175 -33.77 -34.69 5.26
C MET A 175 -35.11 -34.18 4.74
N PHE A 176 -35.84 -35.06 4.05
CA PHE A 176 -37.24 -34.86 3.75
C PHE A 176 -38.04 -34.87 5.06
N ALA A 177 -38.49 -33.70 5.51
CA ALA A 177 -39.54 -33.59 6.52
C ALA A 177 -40.83 -33.11 5.82
N GLY A 178 -41.54 -34.05 5.19
CA GLY A 178 -42.87 -33.83 4.61
C GLY A 178 -43.93 -34.59 5.41
N GLY A 179 -44.38 -34.02 6.52
CA GLY A 179 -45.58 -34.49 7.24
C GLY A 179 -46.87 -34.20 6.44
N PRO A 180 -47.98 -34.89 6.74
CA PRO A 180 -49.14 -34.95 5.86
C PRO A 180 -49.94 -33.65 5.82
N ARG A 181 -50.37 -33.22 4.62
CA ARG A 181 -51.30 -32.09 4.42
C ARG A 181 -52.75 -32.53 4.67
N PRO A 182 -53.59 -31.74 5.38
CA PRO A 182 -55.02 -32.04 5.50
C PRO A 182 -55.76 -31.79 4.17
N ARG A 183 -56.62 -32.74 3.81
CA ARG A 183 -57.63 -32.64 2.74
C ARG A 183 -58.68 -31.58 3.09
N PHE A 184 -58.99 -30.70 2.13
CA PHE A 184 -60.31 -30.08 2.04
C PHE A 184 -60.89 -30.29 0.64
N LYS A 185 -62.19 -30.59 0.64
CA LYS A 185 -63.01 -31.14 -0.45
C LYS A 185 -63.39 -30.09 -1.49
N GLY A 186 -63.45 -30.54 -2.74
CA GLY A 186 -64.55 -30.29 -3.68
C GLY A 186 -65.05 -31.64 -4.13
#